data_AF-A0A4P7YA57-F1
#
_entry.id   AF-A0A4P7YA57-F1
#
_cell.length_a   1.000
_cell.length_b   1.000
_cell.length_c   1.000
_cell.angle_alpha   90.00
_cell.angle_beta   90.00
_cell.angle_gamma   90.00
#
_symmetry.space_group_name_H-M   'P 1'
#
loop_
_entity.id
_entity.type
_entity.pdbx_description
1 polymer ?
#
loop_
_entity_poly.entity_id
_entity_poly.type
_entity_poly.pdbx_seq_one_letter_code
_entity_poly.pdbx_strand_id
1 'polypeptide(L)'
;MTIKHILKTLVTFVLGLTALLLCTQLWRAYELAPWTRDGRVSAQVIRIAPEVSGQVEQLLVGDNQWVAKGALLYQIDRSAYLLAQQQRTAELAEARSVFEQRSSQLNRRKQLGDAIAREETDNAARDLVVARARLDAAQSQLAHAQLDLDRTTIRSPVDGYVTQLRLQPGDYAAAGDTNIFVVDSHSFWVTGYFEETKLPGVRVGATASIKLMGFSPLLEGHVASIGRGIADGNELRSNSGLPQVAPTFSWIRLAQRVPVRIELDKVPADVELAAGMTASIEVVEAGAATRWRLTQWLQEFM
;
A
#
# COMPACT_ATOMS: atom_id res chain seq x y z
N MET A 1 -61.98 -46.19 0.15
CA MET A 1 -61.41 -44.87 0.48
C MET A 1 -61.49 -44.02 -0.78
N THR A 2 -62.38 -43.02 -0.82
CA THR A 2 -62.75 -42.35 -2.08
C THR A 2 -61.55 -41.57 -2.65
N ILE A 3 -61.35 -41.65 -3.97
CA ILE A 3 -60.27 -40.99 -4.74
C ILE A 3 -60.06 -39.52 -4.33
N LYS A 4 -61.13 -38.81 -3.96
CA LYS A 4 -61.09 -37.43 -3.47
C LYS A 4 -60.30 -37.25 -2.16
N HIS A 5 -60.30 -38.23 -1.25
CA HIS A 5 -59.53 -38.19 0.00
C HIS A 5 -58.04 -38.48 -0.24
N ILE A 6 -57.73 -39.38 -1.17
CA ILE A 6 -56.35 -39.67 -1.59
C ILE A 6 -55.76 -38.45 -2.32
N LEU A 7 -56.53 -37.78 -3.18
CA LEU A 7 -56.09 -36.57 -3.86
C LEU A 7 -55.84 -35.41 -2.87
N LYS A 8 -56.73 -35.20 -1.90
CA LYS A 8 -56.55 -34.15 -0.88
C LYS A 8 -55.31 -34.39 -0.01
N THR A 9 -55.10 -35.61 0.44
CA THR A 9 -53.92 -35.97 1.24
C THR A 9 -52.63 -35.83 0.44
N LEU A 10 -52.64 -36.22 -0.84
CA LEU A 10 -51.50 -36.03 -1.74
C LEU A 10 -51.17 -34.55 -1.96
N VAL A 11 -52.20 -33.70 -2.17
CA VAL A 11 -52.01 -32.25 -2.31
C VAL A 11 -51.41 -31.63 -1.04
N THR A 12 -51.89 -32.01 0.16
CA THR A 12 -51.31 -31.52 1.42
C THR A 12 -49.86 -31.97 1.61
N PHE A 13 -49.53 -33.21 1.25
CA PHE A 13 -48.14 -33.71 1.29
C PHE A 13 -47.23 -32.98 0.30
N VAL A 14 -47.69 -32.76 -0.94
CA VAL A 14 -46.94 -31.99 -1.94
C VAL A 14 -46.71 -30.56 -1.45
N LEU A 15 -47.75 -29.91 -0.91
CA LEU A 15 -47.62 -28.55 -0.36
C LEU A 15 -46.62 -28.51 0.81
N GLY A 16 -46.72 -29.44 1.76
CA GLY A 16 -45.77 -29.56 2.86
C GLY A 16 -44.33 -29.81 2.39
N LEU A 17 -44.15 -30.67 1.38
CA LEU A 17 -42.83 -30.96 0.81
C LEU A 17 -42.25 -29.74 0.09
N THR A 18 -43.07 -29.00 -0.67
CA THR A 18 -42.64 -27.76 -1.32
C THR A 18 -42.28 -26.67 -0.31
N ALA A 19 -43.06 -26.51 0.76
CA ALA A 19 -42.75 -25.58 1.84
C ALA A 19 -41.43 -25.95 2.54
N LEU A 20 -41.21 -27.24 2.84
CA LEU A 20 -39.96 -27.73 3.41
C LEU A 20 -38.77 -27.45 2.47
N LEU A 21 -38.95 -27.70 1.17
CA LEU A 21 -37.92 -27.44 0.17
C LEU A 21 -37.59 -25.93 0.07
N LEU A 22 -38.60 -25.06 0.10
CA LEU A 22 -38.38 -23.61 0.13
C LEU A 22 -37.68 -23.15 1.41
N CYS A 23 -38.10 -23.64 2.58
CA CYS A 23 -37.44 -23.32 3.86
C CYS A 23 -35.98 -23.75 3.88
N THR A 24 -35.68 -24.95 3.38
CA THR A 24 -34.29 -25.45 3.31
C THR A 24 -33.44 -24.66 2.31
N GLN A 25 -34.01 -24.23 1.18
CA GLN A 25 -33.32 -23.38 0.21
C GLN A 25 -33.05 -21.98 0.77
N LEU A 26 -34.04 -21.36 1.42
CA LEU A 26 -33.87 -20.06 2.06
C LEU A 26 -32.83 -20.12 3.19
N TRP A 27 -32.85 -21.18 4.00
CA TRP A 27 -31.83 -21.39 5.04
C TRP A 27 -30.42 -21.48 4.44
N ARG A 28 -30.25 -22.25 3.36
CA ARG A 28 -28.96 -22.35 2.67
C ARG A 28 -28.51 -21.00 2.09
N ALA A 29 -29.43 -20.25 1.49
CA ALA A 29 -29.12 -18.96 0.87
C ALA A 29 -28.79 -17.86 1.88
N TYR A 30 -29.47 -17.82 3.04
CA TYR A 30 -29.26 -16.76 4.02
C TYR A 30 -28.19 -17.10 5.07
N GLU A 31 -28.23 -18.33 5.58
CA GLU A 31 -27.43 -18.72 6.75
C GLU A 31 -26.09 -19.35 6.36
N LEU A 32 -26.09 -20.23 5.34
CA LEU A 32 -24.91 -21.01 4.96
C LEU A 32 -24.09 -20.39 3.82
N ALA A 33 -24.73 -19.60 2.96
CA ALA A 33 -24.01 -18.98 1.84
C ALA A 33 -22.96 -17.99 2.37
N PRO A 34 -21.73 -18.04 1.85
CA PRO A 34 -20.66 -17.15 2.29
C PRO A 34 -20.83 -15.78 1.63
N TRP A 35 -21.72 -14.97 2.21
CA TRP A 35 -21.95 -13.58 1.83
C TRP A 35 -21.84 -12.64 3.04
N THR A 36 -21.49 -11.38 2.79
CA THR A 36 -21.45 -10.32 3.79
C THR A 36 -21.89 -8.99 3.19
N ARG A 37 -22.62 -8.18 3.96
CA ARG A 37 -22.92 -6.76 3.61
C ARG A 37 -21.81 -5.82 4.07
N ASP A 38 -20.90 -6.32 4.89
CA ASP A 38 -19.85 -5.51 5.50
C ASP A 38 -18.57 -5.62 4.68
N GLY A 39 -18.62 -5.09 3.46
CA GLY A 39 -17.46 -4.90 2.60
C GLY A 39 -17.02 -3.45 2.59
N ARG A 40 -15.72 -3.23 2.44
CA ARG A 40 -15.12 -1.90 2.25
C ARG A 40 -14.09 -1.94 1.13
N VAL A 41 -14.18 -0.99 0.19
CA VAL A 41 -13.13 -0.73 -0.79
C VAL A 41 -11.93 -0.15 -0.06
N SER A 42 -10.74 -0.65 -0.37
CA SER A 42 -9.47 -0.26 0.21
C SER A 42 -8.46 -0.05 -0.91
N ALA A 43 -7.45 0.78 -0.66
CA ALA A 43 -6.37 1.04 -1.60
C ALA A 43 -5.06 1.24 -0.84
N GLN A 44 -3.93 1.09 -1.51
CA GLN A 44 -2.63 1.42 -0.93
C GLN A 44 -2.51 2.94 -0.87
N VAL A 45 -2.15 3.44 0.31
CA VAL A 45 -1.87 4.86 0.53
C VAL A 45 -0.37 5.01 0.75
N ILE A 46 0.29 5.66 -0.20
CA ILE A 46 1.70 5.96 -0.13
C ILE A 46 1.86 7.24 0.67
N ARG A 47 2.69 7.16 1.70
CA ARG A 47 3.10 8.28 2.54
C ARG A 47 4.36 8.89 1.97
N ILE A 48 4.25 10.11 1.46
CA ILE A 48 5.38 10.82 0.85
C ILE A 48 5.97 11.76 1.89
N ALA A 49 7.20 11.45 2.29
CA ALA A 49 8.03 12.24 3.17
C ALA A 49 9.29 12.68 2.40
N PRO A 50 9.80 13.90 2.63
CA PRO A 50 11.04 14.33 2.03
C PRO A 50 12.23 13.64 2.74
N GLU A 51 13.31 13.42 2.01
CA GLU A 51 14.56 12.89 2.57
C GLU A 51 15.49 14.00 3.09
N VAL A 52 15.26 15.24 2.66
CA VAL A 52 15.99 16.44 3.08
C VAL A 52 15.03 17.47 3.63
N SER A 53 15.45 18.23 4.64
CA SER A 53 14.60 19.24 5.29
C SER A 53 14.74 20.60 4.61
N GLY A 54 13.67 21.39 4.61
CA GLY A 54 13.73 22.78 4.20
C GLY A 54 12.37 23.42 4.01
N GLN A 55 12.36 24.70 3.66
CA GLN A 55 11.13 25.42 3.37
C GLN A 55 10.58 25.02 2.01
N VAL A 56 9.27 24.84 1.90
CA VAL A 56 8.58 24.55 0.65
C VAL A 56 8.55 25.83 -0.20
N GLU A 57 9.26 25.81 -1.32
CA GLU A 57 9.33 26.92 -2.27
C GLU A 57 8.07 26.98 -3.14
N GLN A 58 7.66 25.82 -3.68
CA GLN A 58 6.54 25.70 -4.60
C GLN A 58 5.77 24.40 -4.37
N LEU A 59 4.45 24.48 -4.47
CA LEU A 59 3.53 23.35 -4.45
C LEU A 59 2.82 23.29 -5.81
N LEU A 60 2.96 22.17 -6.53
CA LEU A 60 2.48 22.02 -7.91
C LEU A 60 1.24 21.12 -8.02
N VAL A 61 0.74 20.63 -6.89
CA VAL A 61 -0.41 19.73 -6.83
C VAL A 61 -1.47 20.28 -5.88
N GLY A 62 -2.74 20.00 -6.19
CA GLY A 62 -3.90 20.25 -5.34
C GLY A 62 -4.42 18.99 -4.66
N ASP A 63 -5.31 19.17 -3.69
CA ASP A 63 -6.00 18.06 -3.04
C ASP A 63 -6.97 17.37 -4.00
N ASN A 64 -7.05 16.04 -3.92
CA ASN A 64 -7.85 15.17 -4.81
C ASN A 64 -7.45 15.21 -6.30
N GLN A 65 -6.28 15.78 -6.62
CA GLN A 65 -5.76 15.81 -7.98
C GLN A 65 -5.12 14.47 -8.37
N TRP A 66 -5.37 14.00 -9.59
CA TRP A 66 -4.65 12.89 -10.17
C TRP A 66 -3.22 13.27 -10.56
N VAL A 67 -2.25 12.44 -10.20
CA VAL A 67 -0.84 12.60 -10.51
C VAL A 67 -0.28 11.32 -11.11
N ALA A 68 0.54 11.46 -12.14
CA ALA A 68 1.28 10.35 -12.72
C ALA A 68 2.51 10.01 -11.88
N LYS A 69 3.02 8.79 -12.01
CA LYS A 69 4.32 8.40 -11.47
C LYS A 69 5.41 9.31 -12.02
N GLY A 70 6.24 9.84 -11.12
CA GLY A 70 7.31 10.79 -11.41
C GLY A 70 6.86 12.25 -11.51
N ALA A 71 5.56 12.54 -11.41
CA ALA A 71 5.05 13.91 -11.39
C ALA A 71 5.62 14.67 -10.18
N LEU A 72 5.98 15.93 -10.41
CA LEU A 72 6.48 16.83 -9.36
C LEU A 72 5.33 17.22 -8.43
N LEU A 73 5.48 16.97 -7.13
CA LEU A 73 4.48 17.31 -6.12
C LEU A 73 4.77 18.69 -5.53
N TYR A 74 5.94 18.82 -4.93
CA TYR A 74 6.43 20.07 -4.37
C TYR A 74 7.95 20.13 -4.41
N GLN A 75 8.47 21.33 -4.27
CA GLN A 75 9.89 21.62 -4.27
C GLN A 75 10.27 22.34 -2.98
N ILE A 76 11.32 21.84 -2.34
CA ILE A 76 12.00 22.50 -1.22
C ILE A 76 12.98 23.55 -1.80
N ASP A 77 13.17 24.66 -1.08
CA ASP A 77 14.15 25.68 -1.44
C ASP A 77 15.54 25.05 -1.65
N ARG A 78 16.04 25.21 -2.88
CA ARG A 78 17.32 24.65 -3.32
C ARG A 78 18.52 25.52 -3.00
N SER A 79 18.32 26.76 -2.56
CA SER A 79 19.38 27.77 -2.41
C SER A 79 20.54 27.27 -1.55
N ALA A 80 20.25 26.73 -0.36
CA ALA A 80 21.26 26.18 0.54
C ALA A 80 21.99 24.95 -0.06
N TYR A 81 21.25 24.08 -0.76
CA TYR A 81 21.79 22.87 -1.37
C TYR A 81 22.67 23.16 -2.59
N LEU A 82 22.32 24.18 -3.38
CA LEU A 82 23.14 24.66 -4.50
C LEU A 82 24.47 25.24 -3.99
N LEU A 83 24.43 26.04 -2.92
CA LEU A 83 25.64 26.57 -2.29
C LEU A 83 26.53 25.45 -1.73
N ALA A 84 25.93 24.44 -1.09
CA ALA A 84 26.66 23.27 -0.60
C ALA A 84 27.32 22.49 -1.76
N GLN A 85 26.60 22.25 -2.85
CA GLN A 85 27.13 21.60 -4.05
C GLN A 85 28.31 22.40 -4.65
N GLN A 86 28.17 23.73 -4.75
CA GLN A 86 29.22 24.61 -5.27
C GLN A 86 30.49 24.54 -4.39
N GLN A 87 30.32 24.57 -3.06
CA GLN A 87 31.43 24.43 -2.12
C GLN A 87 32.16 23.08 -2.28
N ARG A 88 31.43 21.97 -2.36
CA ARG A 88 32.03 20.64 -2.59
C ARG A 88 32.72 20.51 -3.95
N THR A 89 32.22 21.23 -4.95
CA THR A 89 32.84 21.28 -6.28
C THR A 89 34.19 21.98 -6.22
N ALA A 90 34.31 23.07 -5.45
CA ALA A 90 35.59 23.75 -5.22
C ALA A 90 36.59 22.88 -4.45
N GLU A 91 36.14 22.19 -3.40
CA GLU A 91 36.97 21.23 -2.63
C GLU A 91 37.49 20.08 -3.49
N LEU A 92 36.64 19.56 -4.40
CA LEU A 92 37.06 18.55 -5.38
C LEU A 92 38.13 19.10 -6.33
N ALA A 93 37.97 20.32 -6.83
CA ALA A 93 38.95 20.95 -7.72
C ALA A 93 40.30 21.17 -7.02
N GLU A 94 40.29 21.57 -5.74
CA GLU A 94 41.49 21.67 -4.91
C GLU A 94 42.15 20.30 -4.73
N ALA A 95 41.41 19.29 -4.29
CA ALA A 95 41.93 17.94 -4.06
C ALA A 95 42.52 17.33 -5.34
N ARG A 96 41.88 17.59 -6.48
CA ARG A 96 42.37 17.18 -7.81
C ARG A 96 43.69 17.85 -8.15
N SER A 97 43.80 19.16 -7.92
CA SER A 97 45.04 19.91 -8.18
C SER A 97 46.20 19.39 -7.33
N VAL A 98 45.95 19.06 -6.05
CA VAL A 98 46.95 18.45 -5.16
C VAL A 98 47.35 17.06 -5.64
N PHE A 99 46.41 16.22 -6.05
CA PHE A 99 46.70 14.90 -6.61
C PHE A 99 47.57 14.98 -7.88
N GLU A 100 47.24 15.88 -8.81
CA GLU A 100 48.01 16.11 -10.04
C GLU A 100 49.42 16.62 -9.73
N GLN A 101 49.57 17.54 -8.77
CA GLN A 101 50.88 18.01 -8.30
C GLN A 101 51.73 16.88 -7.71
N ARG A 102 51.17 16.05 -6.83
CA ARG A 102 51.87 14.91 -6.20
C ARG A 102 52.22 13.82 -7.22
N SER A 103 51.32 13.55 -8.17
CA SER A 103 51.55 12.61 -9.27
C SER A 103 52.72 13.07 -10.15
N SER A 104 52.73 14.35 -10.54
CA SER A 104 53.82 14.96 -11.29
C SER A 104 55.15 14.93 -10.52
N GLN A 105 55.13 15.20 -9.21
CA GLN A 105 56.32 15.13 -8.34
C GLN A 105 56.89 13.71 -8.27
N LEU A 106 56.04 12.68 -8.10
CA LEU A 106 56.48 11.29 -8.10
C LEU A 106 57.06 10.90 -9.47
N ASN A 107 56.43 11.30 -10.57
CA ASN A 107 56.93 11.00 -11.92
C ASN A 107 58.30 11.64 -12.18
N ARG A 108 58.49 12.90 -11.78
CA ARG A 108 59.81 13.57 -11.86
C ARG A 108 60.87 12.82 -11.04
N ARG A 109 60.55 12.43 -9.81
CA ARG A 109 61.48 11.65 -8.96
C ARG A 109 61.85 10.32 -9.61
N LYS A 110 60.87 9.58 -10.15
CA LYS A 110 61.13 8.32 -10.87
C LYS A 110 62.07 8.50 -12.08
N GLN A 111 61.99 9.63 -12.79
CA GLN A 111 62.87 9.91 -13.94
C GLN A 111 64.32 10.23 -13.55
N LEU A 112 64.57 10.68 -12.32
CA LEU A 112 65.91 11.00 -11.82
C LEU A 112 66.72 9.74 -11.42
N GLY A 113 66.08 8.56 -11.34
CA GLY A 113 66.76 7.29 -11.12
C GLY A 113 67.60 7.26 -9.83
N ASP A 114 68.85 6.80 -9.93
CA ASP A 114 69.78 6.66 -8.81
C ASP A 114 70.31 7.99 -8.23
N ALA A 115 69.94 9.14 -8.84
CA ALA A 115 70.35 10.45 -8.35
C ALA A 115 69.63 10.89 -7.06
N ILE A 116 68.63 10.14 -6.61
CA ILE A 116 67.84 10.40 -5.39
C ILE A 116 67.73 9.15 -4.50
N ALA A 117 67.61 9.36 -3.19
CA ALA A 117 67.45 8.27 -2.24
C ALA A 117 66.11 7.53 -2.43
N ARG A 118 66.13 6.19 -2.31
CA ARG A 118 64.92 5.35 -2.38
C ARG A 118 63.85 5.76 -1.37
N GLU A 119 64.27 6.22 -0.19
CA GLU A 119 63.37 6.74 0.83
C GLU A 119 62.55 7.95 0.33
N GLU A 120 63.15 8.84 -0.47
CA GLU A 120 62.43 10.00 -1.02
C GLU A 120 61.40 9.60 -2.08
N THR A 121 61.69 8.56 -2.87
CA THR A 121 60.72 8.01 -3.82
C THR A 121 59.55 7.33 -3.10
N ASP A 122 59.84 6.60 -2.02
CA ASP A 122 58.83 5.94 -1.20
C ASP A 122 57.95 6.96 -0.47
N ASN A 123 58.54 8.02 0.07
CA ASN A 123 57.79 9.11 0.69
C ASN A 123 56.89 9.83 -0.33
N ALA A 124 57.37 10.11 -1.55
CA ALA A 124 56.53 10.68 -2.60
C ALA A 124 55.40 9.72 -3.05
N ALA A 125 55.64 8.42 -3.07
CA ALA A 125 54.61 7.43 -3.37
C ALA A 125 53.52 7.41 -2.28
N ARG A 126 53.91 7.47 -1.00
CA ARG A 126 52.98 7.60 0.13
C ARG A 126 52.17 8.90 0.06
N ASP A 127 52.82 10.02 -0.26
CA ASP A 127 52.14 11.32 -0.44
C ASP A 127 51.09 11.27 -1.56
N LEU A 128 51.40 10.58 -2.67
CA LEU A 128 50.44 10.38 -3.76
C LEU A 128 49.23 9.54 -3.31
N VAL A 129 49.45 8.48 -2.54
CA VAL A 129 48.36 7.65 -1.99
C VAL A 129 47.46 8.49 -1.05
N VAL A 130 48.04 9.33 -0.19
CA VAL A 130 47.27 10.24 0.66
C VAL A 130 46.49 11.26 -0.18
N ALA A 131 47.11 11.84 -1.21
CA ALA A 131 46.44 12.77 -2.11
C ALA A 131 45.29 12.09 -2.89
N ARG A 132 45.47 10.83 -3.29
CA ARG A 132 44.42 10.04 -3.93
C ARG A 132 43.24 9.81 -2.99
N ALA A 133 43.50 9.41 -1.75
CA ALA A 133 42.44 9.23 -0.75
C ALA A 133 41.66 10.52 -0.48
N ARG A 134 42.34 11.69 -0.45
CA ARG A 134 41.67 13.00 -0.34
C ARG A 134 40.81 13.33 -1.55
N LEU A 135 41.29 13.03 -2.76
CA LEU A 135 40.50 13.18 -3.98
C LEU A 135 39.24 12.32 -3.95
N ASP A 136 39.36 11.04 -3.59
CA ASP A 136 38.24 10.10 -3.51
C ASP A 136 37.22 10.54 -2.43
N ALA A 137 37.68 11.08 -1.30
CA ALA A 137 36.82 11.65 -0.26
C ALA A 137 36.05 12.89 -0.75
N ALA A 138 36.73 13.81 -1.44
CA ALA A 138 36.09 15.00 -2.01
C ALA A 138 35.06 14.64 -3.11
N GLN A 139 35.33 13.61 -3.91
CA GLN A 139 34.37 13.08 -4.89
C GLN A 139 33.10 12.55 -4.20
N SER A 140 33.26 11.76 -3.14
CA SER A 140 32.14 11.23 -2.36
C SER A 140 31.31 12.36 -1.72
N GLN A 141 31.96 13.39 -1.18
CA GLN A 141 31.28 14.54 -0.58
C GLN A 141 30.49 15.35 -1.62
N LEU A 142 31.03 15.53 -2.83
CA LEU A 142 30.29 16.16 -3.92
C LEU A 142 29.07 15.32 -4.33
N ALA A 143 29.22 14.00 -4.46
CA ALA A 143 28.12 13.10 -4.80
C ALA A 143 26.99 13.16 -3.76
N HIS A 144 27.33 13.24 -2.46
CA HIS A 144 26.34 13.45 -1.40
C HIS A 144 25.60 14.78 -1.55
N ALA A 145 26.31 15.88 -1.76
CA ALA A 145 25.68 17.19 -1.94
C ALA A 145 24.77 17.26 -3.19
N GLN A 146 25.15 16.56 -4.27
CA GLN A 146 24.32 16.42 -5.47
C GLN A 146 23.04 15.63 -5.19
N LEU A 147 23.14 14.51 -4.47
CA LEU A 147 21.98 13.71 -4.09
C LEU A 147 21.02 14.50 -3.20
N ASP A 148 21.54 15.25 -2.24
CA ASP A 148 20.71 16.09 -1.37
C ASP A 148 20.02 17.21 -2.16
N LEU A 149 20.71 17.79 -3.15
CA LEU A 149 20.10 18.74 -4.08
C LEU A 149 19.00 18.10 -4.92
N ASP A 150 19.19 16.89 -5.44
CA ASP A 150 18.16 16.20 -6.22
C ASP A 150 16.92 15.88 -5.35
N ARG A 151 17.15 15.51 -4.09
CA ARG A 151 16.11 15.21 -3.08
C ARG A 151 15.28 16.42 -2.65
N THR A 152 15.68 17.64 -3.01
CA THR A 152 14.82 18.84 -2.85
C THR A 152 13.55 18.78 -3.70
N THR A 153 13.51 17.88 -4.69
CA THR A 153 12.43 17.77 -5.67
C THR A 153 11.60 16.53 -5.38
N ILE A 154 10.45 16.70 -4.75
CA ILE A 154 9.64 15.56 -4.29
C ILE A 154 8.65 15.17 -5.38
N ARG A 155 8.70 13.90 -5.80
CA ARG A 155 7.89 13.34 -6.89
C ARG A 155 7.00 12.20 -6.41
N SER A 156 5.91 11.95 -7.13
CA SER A 156 5.05 10.79 -6.87
C SER A 156 5.75 9.49 -7.28
N PRO A 157 5.81 8.44 -6.43
CA PRO A 157 6.36 7.14 -6.82
C PRO A 157 5.37 6.26 -7.61
N VAL A 158 4.08 6.60 -7.61
CA VAL A 158 2.98 5.85 -8.22
C VAL A 158 2.01 6.77 -8.96
N ASP A 159 1.18 6.20 -9.82
CA ASP A 159 0.04 6.89 -10.41
C ASP A 159 -1.13 6.85 -9.44
N GLY A 160 -1.71 8.00 -9.11
CA GLY A 160 -2.70 8.05 -8.04
C GLY A 160 -3.30 9.40 -7.79
N TYR A 161 -4.10 9.48 -6.73
CA TYR A 161 -4.76 10.70 -6.31
C TYR A 161 -4.13 11.23 -5.03
N VAL A 162 -3.76 12.51 -5.03
CA VAL A 162 -3.30 13.21 -3.83
C VAL A 162 -4.46 13.35 -2.86
N THR A 163 -4.25 13.06 -1.58
CA THR A 163 -5.28 13.20 -0.55
C THR A 163 -4.70 13.85 0.71
N GLN A 164 -5.57 14.55 1.43
CA GLN A 164 -5.24 15.22 2.69
C GLN A 164 -4.07 16.20 2.54
N LEU A 165 -4.03 16.96 1.44
CA LEU A 165 -2.98 17.94 1.20
C LEU A 165 -3.13 19.13 2.16
N ARG A 166 -2.25 19.17 3.17
CA ARG A 166 -2.18 20.28 4.14
C ARG A 166 -0.99 21.19 3.96
N LEU A 167 0.01 20.73 3.21
CA LEU A 167 1.23 21.48 2.93
C LEU A 167 0.91 22.73 2.12
N GLN A 168 1.46 23.87 2.51
CA GLN A 168 1.37 25.13 1.78
C GLN A 168 2.77 25.65 1.40
N PRO A 169 2.89 26.43 0.31
CA PRO A 169 4.12 27.17 0.04
C PRO A 169 4.50 28.04 1.24
N GLY A 170 5.76 27.96 1.66
CA GLY A 170 6.28 28.63 2.85
C GLY A 170 6.33 27.76 4.11
N ASP A 171 5.63 26.62 4.14
CA ASP A 171 5.74 25.66 5.24
C ASP A 171 7.13 25.03 5.33
N TYR A 172 7.50 24.56 6.50
CA TYR A 172 8.76 23.83 6.71
C TYR A 172 8.53 22.32 6.63
N ALA A 173 9.12 21.68 5.62
CA ALA A 173 9.09 20.25 5.43
C ALA A 173 10.29 19.60 6.13
N ALA A 174 10.05 18.81 7.16
CA ALA A 174 11.09 18.08 7.88
C ALA A 174 11.35 16.70 7.26
N ALA A 175 12.62 16.29 7.20
CA ALA A 175 13.02 14.99 6.69
C ALA A 175 12.39 13.84 7.49
N GLY A 176 11.78 12.88 6.80
CA GLY A 176 11.07 11.75 7.40
C GLY A 176 9.62 12.01 7.79
N ASP A 177 9.19 13.27 7.88
CA ASP A 177 7.80 13.62 8.17
C ASP A 177 6.93 13.57 6.91
N THR A 178 5.81 12.86 6.99
CA THR A 178 4.90 12.69 5.84
C THR A 178 4.07 13.95 5.63
N ASN A 179 4.25 14.59 4.47
CA ASN A 179 3.56 15.83 4.12
C ASN A 179 2.42 15.61 3.11
N ILE A 180 2.51 14.56 2.30
CA ILE A 180 1.54 14.24 1.24
C ILE A 180 1.19 12.76 1.29
N PHE A 181 -0.08 12.45 1.06
CA PHE A 181 -0.56 11.08 0.86
C PHE A 181 -1.03 10.92 -0.59
N VAL A 182 -0.66 9.81 -1.22
CA VAL A 182 -1.11 9.46 -2.57
C VAL A 182 -1.78 8.09 -2.51
N VAL A 183 -3.04 8.03 -2.96
CA VAL A 183 -3.78 6.78 -3.12
C VAL A 183 -3.43 6.19 -4.47
N ASP A 184 -2.84 4.99 -4.50
CA ASP A 184 -2.45 4.32 -5.75
C ASP A 184 -3.68 3.82 -6.51
N SER A 185 -3.82 4.33 -7.73
CA SER A 185 -4.94 4.05 -8.63
C SER A 185 -5.01 2.60 -9.10
N HIS A 186 -3.91 1.86 -9.07
CA HIS A 186 -3.84 0.46 -9.52
C HIS A 186 -4.01 -0.54 -8.39
N SER A 187 -4.20 -0.06 -7.16
CA SER A 187 -4.10 -0.87 -5.95
C SER A 187 -5.43 -1.07 -5.23
N PHE A 188 -6.57 -0.93 -5.91
CA PHE A 188 -7.87 -1.11 -5.26
C PHE A 188 -8.18 -2.59 -4.99
N TRP A 189 -8.61 -2.90 -3.77
CA TRP A 189 -9.17 -4.19 -3.38
C TRP A 189 -10.39 -4.00 -2.49
N VAL A 190 -11.14 -5.07 -2.26
CA VAL A 190 -12.28 -5.06 -1.34
C VAL A 190 -11.99 -5.96 -0.15
N THR A 191 -12.19 -5.43 1.05
CA THR A 191 -12.10 -6.20 2.29
C THR A 191 -13.51 -6.53 2.75
N GLY A 192 -13.86 -7.82 2.79
CA GLY A 192 -15.12 -8.32 3.31
C GLY A 192 -14.98 -8.84 4.73
N TYR A 193 -15.85 -8.40 5.63
CA TYR A 193 -15.88 -8.89 7.01
C TYR A 193 -16.92 -10.01 7.14
N PHE A 194 -16.46 -11.26 7.04
CA PHE A 194 -17.32 -12.46 7.09
C PHE A 194 -17.47 -12.99 8.50
N GLU A 195 -18.65 -13.53 8.84
CA GLU A 195 -18.85 -14.21 10.11
C GLU A 195 -18.02 -15.50 10.16
N GLU A 196 -17.42 -15.79 11.32
CA GLU A 196 -16.63 -17.00 11.58
C GLU A 196 -17.35 -18.28 11.15
N THR A 197 -18.67 -18.34 11.34
CA THR A 197 -19.54 -19.46 10.95
C THR A 197 -19.60 -19.70 9.44
N LYS A 198 -19.35 -18.68 8.61
CA LYS A 198 -19.41 -18.72 7.15
C LYS A 198 -18.06 -18.97 6.49
N LEU A 199 -16.96 -18.87 7.24
CA LEU A 199 -15.60 -19.10 6.73
C LEU A 199 -15.37 -20.47 6.08
N PRO A 200 -15.98 -21.60 6.52
CA PRO A 200 -15.79 -22.87 5.84
C PRO A 200 -16.20 -22.85 4.35
N GLY A 201 -17.09 -21.94 3.96
CA GLY A 201 -17.49 -21.71 2.57
C GLY A 201 -16.57 -20.78 1.78
N VAL A 202 -15.61 -20.11 2.43
CA VAL A 202 -14.68 -19.18 1.79
C VAL A 202 -13.33 -19.87 1.57
N ARG A 203 -12.93 -20.01 0.30
CA ARG A 203 -11.63 -20.58 -0.08
C ARG A 203 -10.79 -19.54 -0.81
N VAL A 204 -9.48 -19.56 -0.59
CA VAL A 204 -8.53 -18.74 -1.37
C VAL A 204 -8.60 -19.17 -2.84
N GLY A 205 -8.71 -18.19 -3.74
CA GLY A 205 -8.92 -18.38 -5.17
C GLY A 205 -10.38 -18.56 -5.59
N ALA A 206 -11.34 -18.60 -4.65
CA ALA A 206 -12.76 -18.64 -5.01
C ALA A 206 -13.20 -17.32 -5.67
N THR A 207 -14.09 -17.40 -6.65
CA THR A 207 -14.68 -16.22 -7.29
C THR A 207 -15.61 -15.51 -6.32
N ALA A 208 -15.55 -14.18 -6.31
CA ALA A 208 -16.41 -13.33 -5.50
C ALA A 208 -17.14 -12.32 -6.40
N SER A 209 -18.42 -12.15 -6.14
CA SER A 209 -19.23 -11.09 -6.73
C SER A 209 -19.39 -9.96 -5.73
N ILE A 210 -19.14 -8.73 -6.17
CA ILE A 210 -19.13 -7.54 -5.33
C ILE A 210 -20.16 -6.55 -5.87
N LYS A 211 -21.08 -6.13 -5.02
CA LYS A 211 -22.05 -5.07 -5.28
C LYS A 211 -21.66 -3.83 -4.47
N LEU A 212 -21.20 -2.78 -5.15
CA LEU A 212 -21.03 -1.48 -4.50
C LEU A 212 -22.39 -0.83 -4.24
N MET A 213 -22.56 -0.18 -3.10
CA MET A 213 -23.83 0.47 -2.76
C MET A 213 -24.23 1.59 -3.73
N GLY A 214 -23.24 2.34 -4.24
CA GLY A 214 -23.46 3.48 -5.13
C GLY A 214 -23.56 3.13 -6.62
N PHE A 215 -23.31 1.87 -7.02
CA PHE A 215 -23.19 1.50 -8.43
C PHE A 215 -24.10 0.31 -8.79
N SER A 216 -24.67 0.38 -9.99
CA SER A 216 -25.48 -0.69 -10.56
C SER A 216 -24.68 -1.93 -10.98
N PRO A 217 -23.54 -1.83 -11.68
CA PRO A 217 -22.80 -3.02 -12.11
C PRO A 217 -22.28 -3.85 -10.93
N LEU A 218 -22.32 -5.18 -11.11
CA LEU A 218 -21.61 -6.13 -10.26
C LEU A 218 -20.13 -6.14 -10.69
N LEU A 219 -19.25 -6.05 -9.71
CA LEU A 219 -17.81 -6.25 -9.89
C LEU A 219 -17.48 -7.73 -9.67
N GLU A 220 -16.56 -8.23 -10.47
CA GLU A 220 -16.02 -9.58 -10.33
C GLU A 220 -14.62 -9.51 -9.72
N GLY A 221 -14.34 -10.45 -8.83
CA GLY A 221 -13.05 -10.59 -8.21
C GLY A 221 -12.81 -12.00 -7.69
N HIS A 222 -11.71 -12.19 -6.99
CA HIS A 222 -11.37 -13.46 -6.37
C HIS A 222 -10.81 -13.28 -4.96
N VAL A 223 -11.01 -14.28 -4.11
CA VAL A 223 -10.49 -14.28 -2.75
C VAL A 223 -8.98 -14.42 -2.78
N ALA A 224 -8.25 -13.33 -2.50
CA ALA A 224 -6.80 -13.32 -2.47
C ALA A 224 -6.25 -13.88 -1.15
N SER A 225 -6.85 -13.50 -0.02
CA SER A 225 -6.42 -14.01 1.30
C SER A 225 -7.51 -13.91 2.36
N ILE A 226 -7.34 -14.71 3.41
CA ILE A 226 -8.19 -14.72 4.61
C ILE A 226 -7.31 -14.27 5.77
N GLY A 227 -7.77 -13.27 6.53
CA GLY A 227 -7.09 -12.79 7.72
C GLY A 227 -6.91 -13.90 8.75
N ARG A 228 -5.68 -14.05 9.26
CA ARG A 228 -5.32 -15.08 10.25
C ARG A 228 -5.12 -14.53 11.66
N GLY A 229 -5.38 -13.24 11.87
CA GLY A 229 -5.27 -12.57 13.16
C GLY A 229 -6.34 -11.51 13.30
N ILE A 230 -7.06 -11.55 14.41
CA ILE A 230 -8.03 -10.55 14.85
C ILE A 230 -7.55 -10.14 16.24
N ALA A 231 -7.37 -8.83 16.47
CA ALA A 231 -6.91 -8.36 17.77
C ALA A 231 -7.94 -8.73 18.85
N ASP A 232 -7.52 -9.44 19.90
CA ASP A 232 -8.33 -9.68 21.07
C ASP A 232 -8.24 -8.45 21.99
N GLY A 233 -9.38 -7.82 22.26
CA GLY A 233 -9.48 -6.68 23.18
C GLY A 233 -9.06 -7.01 24.63
N ASN A 234 -8.99 -8.31 24.99
CA ASN A 234 -8.53 -8.79 26.29
C ASN A 234 -7.02 -9.03 26.37
N GLU A 235 -6.30 -9.02 25.25
CA GLU A 235 -4.84 -9.24 25.20
C GLU A 235 -4.01 -7.94 25.35
N LEU A 236 -4.67 -6.80 25.57
CA LEU A 236 -3.98 -5.54 25.92
C LEU A 236 -3.21 -5.74 27.24
N ARG A 237 -1.90 -5.98 27.14
CA ARG A 237 -1.03 -6.12 28.32
C ARG A 237 -1.05 -4.82 29.11
N SER A 238 -1.53 -4.87 30.35
CA SER A 238 -1.41 -3.73 31.26
C SER A 238 0.07 -3.51 31.60
N ASN A 239 0.48 -2.25 31.77
CA ASN A 239 1.84 -1.87 32.19
C ASN A 239 2.22 -2.43 33.58
N SER A 240 1.27 -3.04 34.28
CA SER A 240 1.39 -3.67 35.60
C SER A 240 1.82 -5.14 35.55
N GLY A 241 1.93 -5.73 34.35
CA GLY A 241 2.24 -7.17 34.18
C GLY A 241 1.09 -8.11 34.52
N LEU A 242 -0.11 -7.57 34.81
CA LEU A 242 -1.31 -8.35 35.10
C LEU A 242 -2.23 -8.39 33.86
N PRO A 243 -2.83 -9.54 33.52
CA PRO A 243 -3.82 -9.61 32.45
C PRO A 243 -5.03 -8.72 32.76
N GLN A 244 -5.40 -7.84 31.82
CA GLN A 244 -6.62 -7.05 31.91
C GLN A 244 -7.72 -7.76 31.12
N VAL A 245 -8.57 -8.52 31.82
CA VAL A 245 -9.71 -9.21 31.19
C VAL A 245 -10.91 -8.26 31.22
N ALA A 246 -11.45 -7.89 30.05
CA ALA A 246 -12.70 -7.14 30.02
C ALA A 246 -13.84 -8.06 30.49
N PRO A 247 -14.70 -7.61 31.43
CA PRO A 247 -15.84 -8.40 31.86
C PRO A 247 -16.81 -8.60 30.69
N THR A 248 -16.91 -9.81 30.16
CA THR A 248 -17.84 -10.16 29.08
C THR A 248 -19.20 -10.55 29.66
N PHE A 249 -20.20 -9.69 29.52
CA PHE A 249 -21.61 -10.01 29.80
C PHE A 249 -22.33 -10.39 28.51
N SER A 250 -21.98 -11.53 27.93
CA SER A 250 -22.62 -12.00 26.71
C SER A 250 -23.30 -13.35 26.95
N TRP A 251 -24.57 -13.30 27.33
CA TRP A 251 -25.48 -14.45 27.31
C TRP A 251 -25.77 -14.95 25.88
N ILE A 252 -25.30 -14.20 24.87
CA ILE A 252 -25.31 -14.52 23.44
C ILE A 252 -23.87 -14.50 22.92
N ARG A 253 -23.39 -15.61 22.34
CA ARG A 253 -22.11 -15.63 21.60
C ARG A 253 -22.36 -15.12 20.18
N LEU A 254 -21.71 -14.01 19.81
CA LEU A 254 -21.70 -13.51 18.45
C LEU A 254 -20.50 -14.08 17.69
N ALA A 255 -20.70 -14.42 16.41
CA ALA A 255 -19.59 -14.80 15.55
C ALA A 255 -18.64 -13.61 15.37
N GLN A 256 -17.33 -13.85 15.44
CA GLN A 256 -16.36 -12.83 15.10
C GLN A 256 -16.38 -12.55 13.60
N ARG A 257 -16.00 -11.32 13.22
CA ARG A 257 -15.87 -10.92 11.83
C ARG A 257 -14.43 -11.06 11.38
N VAL A 258 -14.20 -11.95 10.43
CA VAL A 258 -12.89 -12.25 9.88
C VAL A 258 -12.72 -11.50 8.56
N PRO A 259 -11.69 -10.65 8.42
CA PRO A 259 -11.45 -9.91 7.19
C PRO A 259 -10.94 -10.86 6.10
N VAL A 260 -11.62 -10.85 4.95
CA VAL A 260 -11.26 -11.58 3.74
C VAL A 260 -10.94 -10.53 2.67
N ARG A 261 -9.73 -10.61 2.11
CA ARG A 261 -9.27 -9.72 1.05
C ARG A 261 -9.65 -10.30 -0.31
N ILE A 262 -10.33 -9.50 -1.11
CA ILE A 262 -10.77 -9.85 -2.46
C ILE A 262 -10.12 -8.87 -3.44
N GLU A 263 -9.39 -9.42 -4.40
CA GLU A 263 -8.82 -8.66 -5.51
C GLU A 263 -9.83 -8.53 -6.64
N LEU A 264 -9.86 -7.35 -7.27
CA LEU A 264 -10.79 -7.03 -8.35
C LEU A 264 -10.19 -7.50 -9.68
N ASP A 265 -10.92 -8.33 -10.42
CA ASP A 265 -10.45 -8.86 -11.71
C ASP A 265 -10.75 -7.89 -12.86
N LYS A 266 -11.94 -7.28 -12.84
CA LYS A 266 -12.39 -6.32 -13.84
C LYS A 266 -13.18 -5.20 -13.18
N VAL A 267 -12.76 -3.97 -13.44
CA VAL A 267 -13.48 -2.75 -13.05
C VAL A 267 -14.03 -2.10 -14.32
N PRO A 268 -15.35 -2.01 -14.48
CA PRO A 268 -15.98 -1.27 -15.57
C PRO A 268 -15.57 0.20 -15.58
N ALA A 269 -15.43 0.80 -16.76
CA ALA A 269 -14.94 2.18 -16.92
C ALA A 269 -15.90 3.25 -16.35
N ASP A 270 -17.16 2.90 -16.10
CA ASP A 270 -18.18 3.74 -15.48
C ASP A 270 -18.13 3.72 -13.94
N VAL A 271 -17.27 2.90 -13.34
CA VAL A 271 -17.14 2.77 -11.89
C VAL A 271 -15.88 3.48 -11.40
N GLU A 272 -16.05 4.66 -10.80
CA GLU A 272 -14.98 5.34 -10.07
C GLU A 272 -14.86 4.75 -8.66
N LEU A 273 -13.74 4.10 -8.38
CA LEU A 273 -13.47 3.51 -7.07
C LEU A 273 -12.87 4.57 -6.13
N ALA A 274 -13.47 4.70 -4.95
CA ALA A 274 -12.88 5.44 -3.84
C ALA A 274 -12.66 4.50 -2.64
N ALA A 275 -11.51 4.65 -1.99
CA ALA A 275 -11.25 3.96 -0.73
C ALA A 275 -12.29 4.39 0.31
N GLY A 276 -12.87 3.42 1.04
CA GLY A 276 -13.93 3.63 2.02
C GLY A 276 -15.34 3.36 1.51
N MET A 277 -15.55 3.15 0.21
CA MET A 277 -16.87 2.76 -0.32
C MET A 277 -17.36 1.45 0.30
N THR A 278 -18.67 1.38 0.55
CA THR A 278 -19.32 0.19 1.10
C THR A 278 -19.72 -0.78 0.00
N ALA A 279 -19.53 -2.07 0.28
CA ALA A 279 -19.81 -3.14 -0.67
C ALA A 279 -20.49 -4.32 0.01
N SER A 280 -21.40 -4.97 -0.70
CA SER A 280 -21.85 -6.33 -0.37
C SER A 280 -21.08 -7.32 -1.21
N ILE A 281 -20.74 -8.47 -0.63
CA ILE A 281 -19.85 -9.45 -1.22
C ILE A 281 -20.50 -10.83 -1.07
N GLU A 282 -20.53 -11.59 -2.16
CA GLU A 282 -20.93 -12.99 -2.19
C GLU A 282 -19.78 -13.81 -2.76
N VAL A 283 -19.29 -14.79 -2.00
CA VAL A 283 -18.26 -15.73 -2.47
C VAL A 283 -18.95 -16.95 -3.07
N VAL A 284 -18.51 -17.37 -4.25
CA VAL A 284 -19.06 -18.53 -4.95
C VAL A 284 -18.06 -19.66 -4.88
N GLU A 285 -18.54 -20.81 -4.43
CA GLU A 285 -17.71 -22.00 -4.25
C GLU A 285 -17.19 -22.48 -5.62
N ALA A 286 -15.88 -22.71 -5.70
CA ALA A 286 -15.23 -23.15 -6.94
C ALA A 286 -15.82 -24.50 -7.41
N GLY A 287 -16.48 -24.49 -8.58
CA GLY A 287 -17.12 -25.66 -9.18
C GLY A 287 -18.65 -25.72 -9.01
N ALA A 288 -19.26 -24.81 -8.24
CA ALA A 288 -20.70 -24.62 -8.26
C ALA A 288 -21.08 -23.77 -9.49
N ALA A 289 -21.89 -24.33 -10.40
CA ALA A 289 -22.48 -23.56 -11.48
C ALA A 289 -23.20 -22.33 -10.92
N THR A 290 -23.03 -21.19 -11.58
CA THR A 290 -23.69 -19.89 -11.39
C THR A 290 -25.20 -20.05 -11.10
N ARG A 291 -25.59 -20.34 -9.85
CA ARG A 291 -26.98 -20.59 -9.42
C ARG A 291 -27.67 -19.27 -9.08
N TRP A 292 -27.69 -18.32 -10.03
CA TRP A 292 -27.97 -16.90 -9.74
C TRP A 292 -29.38 -16.36 -10.04
N ARG A 293 -30.39 -17.16 -10.39
CA ARG A 293 -31.67 -16.56 -10.81
C ARG A 293 -32.63 -16.12 -9.69
N LEU A 294 -32.48 -16.57 -8.45
CA LEU A 294 -33.40 -16.22 -7.35
C LEU A 294 -32.85 -15.17 -6.38
N THR A 295 -31.54 -15.15 -6.14
CA THR A 295 -30.90 -14.16 -5.26
C THR A 295 -30.74 -12.80 -5.92
N GLN A 296 -30.52 -12.73 -7.24
CA GLN A 296 -30.53 -11.47 -8.00
C GLN A 296 -31.88 -10.76 -7.94
N TRP A 297 -33.00 -11.48 -8.08
CA TRP A 297 -34.35 -10.87 -8.02
C TRP A 297 -34.66 -10.25 -6.65
N LEU A 298 -34.17 -10.85 -5.56
CA LEU A 298 -34.33 -10.31 -4.22
C LEU A 298 -33.39 -9.14 -3.92
N GLN A 299 -32.20 -9.09 -4.54
CA GLN A 299 -31.27 -7.97 -4.41
C GLN A 299 -31.62 -6.78 -5.29
N GLU A 300 -32.35 -6.97 -6.41
CA GLU A 300 -32.88 -5.86 -7.21
C GLU A 300 -34.03 -5.11 -6.51
N PHE A 301 -34.71 -5.74 -5.55
CA PHE A 301 -35.84 -5.15 -4.83
C PHE A 301 -35.48 -4.46 -3.51
N MET A 302 -34.21 -4.52 -3.06
CA MET A 302 -33.76 -4.10 -1.72
C MET A 302 -32.56 -3.16 -1.80
#